data_AF-R7CLH5-F1
#
_entry.id   AF-R7CLH5-F1
#
_cell.length_a   1.000
_cell.length_b   1.000
_cell.length_c   1.000
_cell.angle_alpha   90.00
_cell.angle_beta   90.00
_cell.angle_gamma   90.00
#
_symmetry.space_group_name_H-M   'P 1'
#
loop_
_entity.id
_entity.type
_entity.pdbx_description
1 polymer ?
#
loop_
_entity_poly.entity_id
_entity_poly.type
_entity_poly.pdbx_seq_one_letter_code
_entity_poly.pdbx_strand_id
1 'polypeptide(L)'
;MFHINYYEDINGNVPIREFIEGLNLKLKVKVFGCIELLEQYGNQLGMPFSRYLRDEIFELRILQGIILFGCCISITKAELLF
;
A
#
# COMPACT_ATOMS: atom_id res chain seq x y z
N MET A 1 7.15 -13.54 -2.22
CA MET A 1 6.33 -12.71 -1.32
C MET A 1 7.18 -11.53 -0.90
N PHE A 2 6.67 -10.32 -1.10
CA PHE A 2 7.32 -9.07 -0.73
C PHE A 2 6.94 -8.71 0.70
N HIS A 3 7.86 -8.09 1.44
CA HIS A 3 7.54 -7.51 2.73
C HIS A 3 7.13 -6.04 2.54
N ILE A 4 6.05 -5.65 3.20
CA ILE A 4 5.57 -4.27 3.18
C ILE A 4 6.04 -3.57 4.44
N ASN A 5 6.85 -2.53 4.25
CA ASN A 5 7.27 -1.64 5.32
C ASN A 5 6.38 -0.40 5.29
N TYR A 6 5.78 -0.08 6.43
CA TYR A 6 5.02 1.15 6.57
C TYR A 6 5.96 2.28 6.99
N TYR A 7 5.74 3.47 6.42
CA TYR A 7 6.43 4.66 6.86
C TYR A 7 6.05 4.98 8.31
N GLU A 8 7.08 5.13 9.14
CA GLU A 8 6.99 5.63 10.51
C GLU A 8 7.71 6.98 10.57
N ASP A 9 7.04 7.98 11.12
CA ASP A 9 7.65 9.30 11.28
C ASP A 9 8.59 9.36 12.51
N ILE A 10 9.27 10.50 12.70
CA ILE A 10 10.21 10.69 13.81
C ILE A 10 9.56 10.59 15.21
N ASN A 11 8.24 10.63 15.30
CA ASN A 11 7.47 10.56 16.54
C ASN A 11 6.86 9.16 16.75
N GLY A 12 7.09 8.21 15.84
CA GLY A 12 6.51 6.88 15.88
C GLY A 12 5.11 6.78 15.27
N ASN A 13 4.61 7.83 14.61
CA ASN A 13 3.30 7.77 13.97
C ASN A 13 3.41 7.01 12.64
N VAL A 14 2.37 6.23 12.35
CA VAL A 14 2.26 5.47 11.11
C VAL A 14 1.02 5.99 10.35
N PRO A 15 1.17 6.99 9.46
CA PRO A 15 0.03 7.69 8.85
C PRO A 15 -0.95 6.77 8.12
N ILE A 16 -0.45 5.70 7.51
CA ILE A 16 -1.28 4.70 6.83
C ILE A 16 -2.13 3.89 7.80
N ARG A 17 -1.67 3.66 9.03
CA ARG A 17 -2.46 3.00 10.08
C ARG A 17 -3.62 3.91 10.49
N GLU A 18 -3.34 5.17 10.79
CA GLU A 18 -4.37 6.16 11.16
C GLU A 18 -5.41 6.31 10.06
N PHE A 19 -4.96 6.37 8.79
CA PHE A 19 -5.84 6.38 7.63
C PHE A 19 -6.77 5.15 7.62
N ILE A 20 -6.22 3.94 7.71
CA ILE A 20 -6.99 2.69 7.69
C ILE A 20 -7.98 2.65 8.86
N GLU A 21 -7.56 3.06 10.07
CA GLU A 21 -8.39 3.08 11.26
C GLU A 21 -9.63 3.97 11.11
N GLY A 22 -9.49 5.10 10.42
CA GLY A 22 -10.58 6.04 10.09
C GLY A 22 -11.58 5.54 9.02
N LEU A 23 -11.29 4.42 8.34
CA LEU A 23 -12.17 3.88 7.31
C LEU A 23 -13.33 3.06 7.89
N ASN A 24 -14.46 3.04 7.17
CA ASN A 24 -15.53 2.08 7.44
C ASN A 24 -15.09 0.64 7.12
N LEU A 25 -15.79 -0.35 7.68
CA LEU A 25 -15.44 -1.78 7.55
C LEU A 25 -15.30 -2.25 6.09
N LYS A 26 -16.19 -1.80 5.20
CA LYS A 26 -16.16 -2.18 3.78
C LYS A 26 -14.89 -1.68 3.08
N LEU A 27 -14.45 -0.47 3.42
CA LEU A 27 -13.21 0.10 2.88
C LEU A 27 -11.97 -0.56 3.48
N LYS A 28 -11.96 -0.87 4.78
CA LYS A 28 -10.88 -1.63 5.43
C LYS A 28 -10.61 -2.95 4.71
N VAL A 29 -11.66 -3.73 4.44
CA VAL A 29 -11.55 -5.01 3.70
C VAL A 29 -10.90 -4.83 2.33
N LYS A 30 -11.27 -3.76 1.60
CA LYS A 30 -10.66 -3.48 0.29
C LYS A 30 -9.18 -3.10 0.40
N VAL A 31 -8.82 -2.30 1.40
CA VAL A 31 -7.41 -1.93 1.63
C VAL A 31 -6.59 -3.18 1.90
N PHE A 32 -7.04 -4.04 2.82
CA PHE A 32 -6.33 -5.28 3.15
C PHE A 32 -6.16 -6.19 1.92
N GLY A 33 -7.20 -6.38 1.11
CA GLY A 33 -7.06 -7.14 -0.14
C GLY A 33 -6.06 -6.51 -1.13
N CYS A 34 -5.96 -5.18 -1.19
CA CYS A 34 -4.95 -4.53 -2.04
C CYS A 34 -3.53 -4.71 -1.47
N ILE A 35 -3.36 -4.71 -0.14
CA ILE A 35 -2.08 -5.00 0.52
C ILE A 35 -1.65 -6.45 0.25
N GLU A 36 -2.57 -7.41 0.32
CA GLU A 36 -2.28 -8.82 0.00
C GLU A 36 -1.81 -8.97 -1.46
N LEU A 37 -2.47 -8.29 -2.41
CA LEU A 37 -2.01 -8.25 -3.81
C LEU A 37 -0.61 -7.65 -3.92
N LEU A 38 -0.34 -6.59 -3.17
CA LEU A 38 0.98 -5.95 -3.15
C LEU A 38 2.06 -6.87 -2.59
N GLU A 39 1.77 -7.62 -1.53
CA GLU A 39 2.68 -8.64 -0.98
C GLU A 39 2.96 -9.78 -1.98
N GLN A 40 1.97 -10.13 -2.80
CA GLN A 40 2.11 -11.17 -3.81
C GLN A 40 2.92 -10.71 -5.03
N TYR A 41 2.55 -9.56 -5.60
CA TYR A 41 3.06 -9.11 -6.91
C TYR A 41 4.14 -8.03 -6.83
N GLY A 42 4.27 -7.34 -5.69
CA GLY A 42 5.25 -6.28 -5.47
C GLY A 42 5.18 -5.20 -6.55
N ASN A 43 6.33 -4.85 -7.12
CA ASN A 43 6.46 -3.86 -8.19
C ASN A 43 5.83 -4.28 -9.53
N GLN A 44 5.44 -5.56 -9.69
CA GLN A 44 4.68 -6.02 -10.85
C GLN A 44 3.18 -5.76 -10.72
N LEU A 45 2.71 -5.32 -9.53
CA LEU A 45 1.35 -4.86 -9.37
C LEU A 45 1.15 -3.60 -10.22
N GLY A 46 0.43 -3.74 -11.31
CA GLY A 46 0.14 -2.68 -12.26
C GLY A 46 -1.28 -2.15 -12.15
N MET A 47 -1.70 -1.42 -13.19
CA MET A 47 -3.06 -0.90 -13.29
C MET A 47 -4.10 -2.04 -13.30
N PRO A 48 -5.28 -1.85 -12.67
CA PRO A 48 -5.77 -0.61 -12.06
C PRO A 48 -5.34 -0.40 -10.59
N PHE A 49 -4.62 -1.34 -9.99
CA PHE A 49 -4.37 -1.41 -8.54
C PHE A 49 -3.15 -0.62 -8.09
N SER A 50 -2.18 -0.42 -8.97
CA SER A 50 -0.97 0.34 -8.66
C SER A 50 -0.50 1.13 -9.87
N ARG A 51 0.13 2.28 -9.60
CA ARG A 51 0.72 3.17 -10.59
C ARG A 51 2.10 3.59 -10.12
N TYR A 52 3.11 3.37 -10.95
CA TYR A 52 4.43 3.96 -10.72
C TYR A 52 4.34 5.49 -10.74
N LEU A 53 4.93 6.14 -9.74
CA LEU A 53 5.04 7.59 -9.65
C LEU A 53 6.44 8.06 -10.08
N ARG A 54 7.45 7.82 -9.24
CA ARG A 54 8.88 8.13 -9.46
C ARG A 54 9.71 7.50 -8.34
N ASP A 55 11.03 7.39 -8.51
CA ASP A 55 11.97 7.04 -7.44
C ASP A 55 11.60 5.76 -6.67
N GLU A 56 11.15 4.72 -7.38
CA GLU A 56 10.65 3.46 -6.78
C GLU A 56 9.41 3.62 -5.87
N ILE A 57 8.74 4.77 -5.95
CA ILE A 57 7.46 5.06 -5.29
C ILE A 57 6.33 4.66 -6.23
N PHE A 58 5.42 3.85 -5.71
CA PHE A 58 4.19 3.45 -6.38
C PHE A 58 2.99 4.01 -5.60
N GLU A 59 1.95 4.37 -6.32
CA GLU A 59 0.64 4.70 -5.76
C GLU A 59 -0.22 3.44 -5.76
N LEU A 60 -0.60 2.95 -4.57
CA LEU A 60 -1.64 1.93 -4.43
C LEU A 60 -3.02 2.59 -4.57
N ARG A 61 -3.84 2.04 -5.46
CA ARG A 61 -5.13 2.60 -5.86
C ARG A 61 -6.25 1.72 -5.33
N ILE A 62 -6.99 2.24 -4.35
CA ILE A 62 -8.15 1.55 -3.79
C ILE A 62 -9.41 2.12 -4.43
N LEU A 63 -10.04 1.32 -5.30
CA LEU A 63 -11.24 1.71 -6.04
C LEU A 63 -12.50 1.54 -5.19
N GLN A 64 -13.19 2.65 -4.91
CA GLN A 64 -14.52 2.66 -4.31
C GLN A 64 -15.50 3.42 -5.21
N GLY A 65 -16.11 2.73 -6.18
CA GLY A 65 -17.02 3.38 -7.12
C GLY A 65 -16.28 4.47 -7.91
N ILE A 66 -16.67 5.73 -7.73
CA ILE A 66 -16.06 6.91 -8.40
C ILE A 66 -14.89 7.49 -7.58
N ILE A 67 -14.73 7.10 -6.31
CA ILE A 67 -13.71 7.66 -5.41
C ILE A 67 -12.47 6.78 -5.43
N LEU A 68 -11.34 7.40 -5.73
CA LEU A 68 -10.00 6.82 -5.67
C LEU A 68 -9.31 7.33 -4.41
N PHE A 69 -8.94 6.41 -3.52
CA PHE A 69 -7.99 6.70 -2.44
C PHE A 69 -6.61 6.24 -2.93
N GLY A 70 -5.67 7.19 -3.05
CA GLY A 70 -4.28 6.94 -3.40
C GLY A 70 -3.42 6.93 -2.14
N CYS A 71 -2.71 5.83 -1.90
CA CYS A 71 -1.65 5.79 -0.90
C CYS A 71 -0.31 5.61 -1.61
N CYS A 72 0.65 6.49 -1.34
CA CYS A 72 2.02 6.26 -1.80
C CYS A 72 2.65 5.18 -0.93
N ILE A 73 3.29 4.22 -1.57
CA ILE A 73 3.98 3.11 -0.93
C ILE A 73 5.34 2.94 -1.59
N SER A 74 6.33 2.58 -0.79
CA SER A 74 7.63 2.12 -1.28
C SER A 74 7.72 0.63 -0.97
N ILE A 75 8.06 -0.18 -1.98
CA ILE A 75 8.19 -1.63 -1.83
C ILE A 75 9.68 -1.93 -1.83
N THR A 76 10.22 -2.35 -0.70
CA THR A 76 11.57 -2.90 -0.66
C THR A 76 11.46 -4.41 -0.86
N LYS A 77 12.18 -4.96 -1.85
CA LYS A 77 12.36 -6.41 -1.95
C LYS A 77 13.14 -6.82 -0.71
N ALA A 78 12.54 -7.62 0.17
CA ALA A 78 13.28 -8.24 1.25
C ALA A 78 14.32 -9.16 0.60
N GLU A 79 15.57 -8.70 0.55
CA GLU A 79 16.68 -9.63 0.44
C GLU A 79 16.69 -10.41 1.74
N LEU A 80 16.40 -11.71 1.65
CA LEU A 80 16.63 -12.67 2.72
C LEU A 80 18.13 -12.57 3.07
N LEU A 81 18.45 -11.83 4.12
CA LEU A 81 19.68 -12.04 4.86
C LEU A 81 19.55 -13.44 5.48
N PHE A 82 20.20 -14.42 4.86
CA PHE A 82 20.56 -15.66 5.52
C PHE A 82 21.65 -15.39 6.58
#